data_AF-A0A662RCK7-F1
#
_entry.id   AF-A0A662RCK7-F1
#
_cell.length_a   1.000
_cell.length_b   1.000
_cell.length_c   1.000
_cell.angle_alpha   90.00
_cell.angle_beta   90.00
_cell.angle_gamma   90.00
#
_symmetry.space_group_name_H-M   'P 1'
#
loop_
_entity.id
_entity.type
_entity.pdbx_description
1 polymer ?
#
loop_
_entity_poly.entity_id
_entity_poly.type
_entity_poly.pdbx_seq_one_letter_code
_entity_poly.pdbx_strand_id
1 'polypeptide(L)'
;PTLAAGLNLPARRVIIRGYKRYDPNYGALPIPVIEYKQMAGRAGRPGLDPYGEAITITRSIEEAEWVSENYLNGKPERVWSKLASEPALRSHLLSLVATGVAGTSDELHEFIKRTFYAHQQDLWSMKTTLELMLEFLVDAGMIMRADEKLYPTEIGILTSQLYLDPLSAKIIIHELGEDEMNLTDLGLLHLICKTPDMQTLYMRRSDYRLVEDFIKKHQNELLPPTDDHEWYLSEVKTARLLYEWINEVPENEICTKYKIGEGDIRRLSETAEWIAHAGGRIARATRSQDAGTFHELTERIAHGAQRELLPLIHLRNIGRVRARKLYNAGYHILEDVRKAKPEELARIIGPKVTENIMKQLRET
;
A
#
# COMPACT_ATOMS: atom_id res chain seq x y z
N PRO A 1 2.19 -13.62 -10.55
CA PRO A 1 0.87 -14.24 -10.82
C PRO A 1 -0.24 -13.49 -10.06
N THR A 2 -0.63 -12.33 -10.57
CA THR A 2 -1.70 -11.49 -9.99
C THR A 2 -3.06 -11.84 -10.59
N LEU A 3 -3.11 -12.31 -11.84
CA LEU A 3 -4.33 -12.71 -12.55
C LEU A 3 -4.81 -14.14 -12.24
N ALA A 4 -3.97 -14.97 -11.59
CA ALA A 4 -4.29 -16.37 -11.30
C ALA A 4 -5.40 -16.54 -10.25
N ALA A 5 -5.65 -15.53 -9.41
CA ALA A 5 -6.68 -15.55 -8.37
C ALA A 5 -7.79 -14.50 -8.55
N GLY A 6 -7.56 -13.44 -9.34
CA GLY A 6 -8.42 -12.24 -9.32
C GLY A 6 -9.55 -12.15 -10.36
N LEU A 7 -9.52 -12.93 -11.45
CA LEU A 7 -10.56 -12.87 -12.50
C LEU A 7 -11.03 -14.27 -12.87
N ASN A 8 -12.34 -14.48 -13.08
CA ASN A 8 -12.87 -15.75 -13.56
C ASN A 8 -12.75 -15.85 -15.10
N LEU A 9 -11.54 -16.11 -15.58
CA LEU A 9 -11.22 -16.24 -17.00
C LEU A 9 -10.76 -17.68 -17.30
N PRO A 10 -11.70 -18.61 -17.59
CA PRO A 10 -11.34 -19.95 -18.07
C PRO A 10 -10.93 -19.90 -19.55
N ALA A 11 -10.00 -20.77 -19.93
CA ALA A 11 -9.52 -20.89 -21.30
C ALA A 11 -9.36 -22.37 -21.66
N ARG A 12 -9.60 -22.76 -22.92
CA ARG A 12 -9.43 -24.17 -23.34
C ARG A 12 -8.05 -24.72 -22.97
N ARG A 13 -7.01 -23.91 -23.13
CA ARG A 13 -5.62 -24.26 -22.85
C ARG A 13 -4.96 -23.21 -21.97
N VAL A 14 -4.27 -23.66 -20.93
CA VAL A 14 -3.43 -22.83 -20.06
C VAL A 14 -1.98 -23.27 -20.23
N ILE A 15 -1.09 -22.30 -20.44
CA ILE A 15 0.36 -22.53 -20.59
C ILE A 15 1.08 -21.90 -19.39
N ILE A 16 1.71 -22.73 -18.57
CA ILE A 16 2.53 -22.33 -17.43
C ILE A 16 3.99 -22.28 -17.92
N ARG A 17 4.44 -21.08 -18.32
CA ARG A 17 5.75 -20.87 -18.96
C ARG A 17 6.95 -21.13 -18.03
N GLY A 18 6.76 -21.00 -16.73
CA GLY A 18 7.82 -21.24 -15.74
C GLY A 18 7.21 -21.57 -14.40
N TYR A 19 7.80 -22.56 -13.72
CA TYR A 19 7.35 -23.03 -12.42
C TYR A 19 8.21 -22.52 -11.26
N LYS A 20 9.19 -21.65 -11.53
CA LYS A 20 10.05 -21.03 -10.53
C LYS A 20 9.82 -19.52 -10.48
N ARG A 21 9.83 -18.94 -9.28
CA ARG A 21 9.76 -17.52 -8.98
C ARG A 21 10.97 -17.12 -8.14
N TYR A 22 11.47 -15.91 -8.36
CA TYR A 22 12.54 -15.37 -7.53
C TYR A 22 12.00 -14.97 -6.16
N ASP A 23 12.68 -15.41 -5.12
CA ASP A 23 12.53 -15.01 -3.73
C ASP A 23 13.80 -14.25 -3.29
N PRO A 24 13.69 -13.08 -2.64
CA PRO A 24 14.86 -12.31 -2.22
C PRO A 24 15.84 -13.07 -1.32
N ASN A 25 15.33 -13.97 -0.47
CA ASN A 25 16.14 -14.67 0.53
C ASN A 25 16.73 -15.98 -0.01
N TYR A 26 16.04 -16.61 -0.96
CA TYR A 26 16.35 -17.98 -1.39
C TYR A 26 16.60 -18.13 -2.90
N GLY A 27 16.51 -17.05 -3.67
CA GLY A 27 16.73 -17.08 -5.11
C GLY A 27 15.57 -17.73 -5.88
N ALA A 28 15.86 -18.48 -6.94
CA ALA A 28 14.83 -19.08 -7.79
C ALA A 28 14.20 -20.32 -7.13
N LEU A 29 13.03 -20.14 -6.51
CA LEU A 29 12.27 -21.20 -5.86
C LEU A 29 11.10 -21.68 -6.73
N PRO A 30 10.71 -22.97 -6.66
CA PRO A 30 9.45 -23.42 -7.22
C PRO A 30 8.24 -22.65 -6.65
N ILE A 31 7.23 -22.39 -7.47
CA ILE A 31 5.96 -21.85 -7.00
C ILE A 31 5.24 -22.86 -6.11
N PRO A 32 4.37 -22.43 -5.18
CA PRO A 32 3.57 -23.36 -4.40
C PRO A 32 2.69 -24.26 -5.29
N VAL A 33 2.53 -25.52 -4.90
CA VAL A 33 1.67 -26.51 -5.57
C VAL A 33 0.24 -25.99 -5.65
N ILE A 34 -0.26 -25.35 -4.58
CA ILE A 34 -1.59 -24.73 -4.61
C ILE A 34 -1.73 -23.65 -5.70
N GLU A 35 -0.68 -22.85 -5.93
CA GLU A 35 -0.65 -21.79 -6.94
C GLU A 35 -0.60 -22.41 -8.36
N TYR A 36 0.22 -23.44 -8.54
CA TYR A 36 0.26 -24.23 -9.77
C TYR A 36 -1.11 -24.80 -10.11
N LYS A 37 -1.75 -25.50 -9.16
CA LYS A 37 -3.06 -26.14 -9.37
C LYS A 37 -4.15 -25.10 -9.63
N GLN A 38 -4.10 -23.92 -9.01
CA GLN A 38 -5.01 -22.82 -9.34
C GLN A 38 -4.84 -22.32 -10.78
N MET A 39 -3.61 -22.21 -11.28
CA MET A 39 -3.37 -21.87 -12.68
C MET A 39 -3.87 -22.97 -13.63
N ALA A 40 -3.48 -24.22 -13.37
CA ALA A 40 -3.88 -25.36 -14.19
C ALA A 40 -5.41 -25.56 -14.22
N GLY A 41 -6.09 -25.32 -13.10
CA GLY A 41 -7.54 -25.43 -12.97
C GLY A 41 -8.36 -24.42 -13.79
N ARG A 42 -7.70 -23.44 -14.42
CA ARG A 42 -8.34 -22.51 -15.38
C ARG A 42 -8.47 -23.11 -16.79
N ALA A 43 -7.88 -24.29 -17.02
CA ALA A 43 -7.98 -24.98 -18.29
C ALA A 43 -9.35 -25.66 -18.47
N GLY A 44 -9.99 -25.41 -19.60
CA GLY A 44 -11.32 -25.88 -19.96
C GLY A 44 -12.41 -24.84 -19.64
N ARG A 45 -13.21 -24.48 -20.65
CA ARG A 45 -14.39 -23.61 -20.46
C ARG A 45 -15.64 -24.47 -20.26
N PRO A 46 -16.29 -24.41 -19.08
CA PRO A 46 -17.52 -25.14 -18.83
C PRO A 46 -18.58 -24.87 -19.91
N GLY A 47 -19.14 -25.93 -20.49
CA GLY A 47 -20.18 -25.86 -21.53
C GLY A 47 -19.69 -25.54 -22.95
N LEU A 48 -18.41 -25.25 -23.16
CA LEU A 48 -17.85 -24.93 -24.49
C LEU A 48 -16.79 -25.93 -24.95
N ASP A 49 -15.91 -26.36 -24.04
CA ASP A 49 -14.81 -27.27 -24.38
C ASP A 49 -15.09 -28.68 -23.82
N PRO A 50 -14.85 -29.75 -24.60
CA PRO A 50 -15.03 -31.13 -24.12
C PRO A 50 -13.98 -31.53 -23.06
N TYR A 51 -12.83 -30.85 -23.02
CA TYR A 51 -11.78 -31.02 -22.02
C TYR A 51 -10.89 -29.76 -21.98
N GLY A 52 -10.12 -29.61 -20.89
CA GLY A 52 -9.12 -28.56 -20.72
C GLY A 52 -7.69 -29.11 -20.77
N GLU A 53 -6.75 -28.30 -21.27
CA GLU A 53 -5.32 -28.66 -21.33
C GLU A 53 -4.48 -27.69 -20.50
N ALA A 54 -3.76 -28.20 -19.50
CA ALA A 54 -2.76 -27.44 -18.75
C ALA A 54 -1.36 -27.95 -19.10
N ILE A 55 -0.53 -27.08 -19.69
CA ILE A 55 0.81 -27.44 -20.18
C ILE A 55 1.85 -26.63 -19.43
N THR A 56 2.85 -27.30 -18.85
CA THR A 56 3.98 -26.64 -18.19
C THR A 56 5.21 -26.73 -19.07
N ILE A 57 5.86 -25.59 -19.30
CA ILE A 57 7.09 -25.54 -20.09
C ILE A 57 8.28 -25.75 -19.16
N THR A 58 9.11 -26.74 -19.47
CA THR A 58 10.36 -27.05 -18.76
C THR A 58 11.54 -27.00 -19.73
N ARG A 59 12.77 -26.96 -19.19
CA ARG A 59 13.99 -26.85 -20.01
C ARG A 59 14.71 -28.18 -20.25
N SER A 60 14.42 -29.19 -19.42
CA SER A 60 14.99 -30.52 -19.53
C SER A 60 13.98 -31.60 -19.16
N ILE A 61 14.34 -32.85 -19.43
CA ILE A 61 13.55 -34.02 -19.05
C ILE A 61 13.52 -34.14 -17.52
N GLU A 62 14.64 -33.89 -16.82
CA GLU A 62 14.64 -33.96 -15.35
C GLU A 62 13.70 -32.92 -14.73
N GLU A 63 13.63 -31.71 -15.29
CA GLU A 63 12.65 -30.72 -14.84
C GLU A 63 11.20 -31.14 -15.13
N ALA A 64 10.95 -31.83 -16.25
CA ALA A 64 9.62 -32.34 -16.58
C ALA A 64 9.18 -33.45 -15.61
N GLU A 65 10.08 -34.36 -15.27
CA GLU A 65 9.85 -35.41 -14.27
C GLU A 65 9.57 -34.78 -12.90
N TRP A 66 10.40 -33.82 -12.47
CA TRP A 66 10.20 -33.11 -11.21
C TRP A 66 8.84 -32.39 -11.15
N VAL A 67 8.45 -31.68 -12.23
CA VAL A 67 7.13 -31.03 -12.33
C VAL A 67 6.00 -32.05 -12.27
N SER A 68 6.14 -33.20 -12.94
CA SER A 68 5.15 -34.28 -12.91
C SER A 68 4.95 -34.82 -11.50
N GLU A 69 6.05 -35.15 -10.81
CA GLU A 69 6.01 -35.69 -9.45
C GLU A 69 5.48 -34.69 -8.43
N ASN A 70 5.98 -33.45 -8.45
CA ASN A 70 5.70 -32.47 -7.39
C ASN A 70 4.40 -31.68 -7.64
N TYR A 71 4.00 -31.47 -8.90
CA TYR A 71 2.79 -30.71 -9.21
C TYR A 71 1.65 -31.53 -9.77
N LEU A 72 1.88 -32.45 -10.71
CA LEU A 72 0.77 -33.23 -11.30
C LEU A 72 0.28 -34.28 -10.31
N ASN A 73 1.21 -35.10 -9.83
CA ASN A 73 0.96 -36.20 -8.88
C ASN A 73 1.06 -35.74 -7.42
N GLY A 74 1.71 -34.60 -7.17
CA GLY A 74 1.86 -34.03 -5.84
C GLY A 74 0.56 -33.48 -5.25
N LYS A 75 0.51 -33.41 -3.93
CA LYS A 75 -0.61 -32.84 -3.16
C LYS A 75 -0.29 -31.38 -2.82
N PRO A 76 -1.31 -30.49 -2.79
CA PRO A 76 -1.13 -29.13 -2.29
C PRO A 76 -0.54 -29.10 -0.88
N GLU A 77 0.24 -28.06 -0.59
CA GLU A 77 0.80 -27.83 0.73
C GLU A 77 -0.30 -27.69 1.79
N ARG A 78 0.02 -28.07 3.03
CA ARG A 78 -0.86 -27.77 4.17
C ARG A 78 -0.93 -26.26 4.38
N VAL A 79 -2.12 -25.78 4.70
CA VAL A 79 -2.33 -24.37 5.11
C VAL A 79 -1.83 -24.22 6.54
N TRP A 80 -0.96 -23.25 6.75
CA TRP A 80 -0.45 -22.87 8.07
C TRP A 80 -0.93 -21.47 8.43
N SER A 81 -1.36 -21.28 9.67
CA SER A 81 -1.70 -19.95 10.17
C SER A 81 -0.49 -19.02 10.10
N LYS A 82 -0.74 -17.77 9.71
CA LYS A 82 0.26 -16.69 9.69
C LYS A 82 0.05 -15.68 10.81
N LEU A 83 -0.86 -15.95 11.75
CA LEU A 83 -1.18 -15.06 12.86
C LEU A 83 0.03 -14.79 13.77
N ALA A 84 1.02 -15.69 13.82
CA ALA A 84 2.20 -15.57 14.67
C ALA A 84 3.16 -14.44 14.28
N SER A 85 2.94 -13.75 13.17
CA SER A 85 3.80 -12.64 12.77
C SER A 85 3.57 -11.45 13.69
N GLU A 86 4.64 -10.74 14.06
CA GLU A 86 4.55 -9.54 14.89
C GLU A 86 3.58 -8.49 14.32
N PRO A 87 3.56 -8.19 12.99
CA PRO A 87 2.58 -7.25 12.41
C PRO A 87 1.13 -7.65 12.60
N ALA A 88 0.82 -8.94 12.45
CA ALA A 88 -0.54 -9.44 12.64
C ALA A 88 -0.93 -9.36 14.12
N LEU A 89 -0.06 -9.83 15.02
CA LEU A 89 -0.34 -9.83 16.46
C LEU A 89 -0.52 -8.41 17.00
N ARG A 90 0.40 -7.47 16.74
CA ARG A 90 0.29 -6.11 17.27
C ARG A 90 -1.01 -5.43 16.83
N SER A 91 -1.39 -5.57 15.56
CA SER A 91 -2.61 -4.99 15.01
C SER A 91 -3.88 -5.62 15.61
N HIS A 92 -3.92 -6.96 15.71
CA HIS A 92 -5.08 -7.65 16.27
C HIS A 92 -5.23 -7.46 17.77
N LEU A 93 -4.14 -7.47 18.54
CA LEU A 93 -4.18 -7.22 19.98
C LEU A 93 -4.66 -5.81 20.29
N LEU A 94 -4.14 -4.80 19.58
CA LEU A 94 -4.63 -3.44 19.73
C LEU A 94 -6.12 -3.36 19.41
N SER A 95 -6.57 -3.99 18.31
CA SER A 95 -7.98 -4.01 17.93
C SER A 95 -8.88 -4.66 18.99
N LEU A 96 -8.46 -5.78 19.58
CA LEU A 96 -9.22 -6.47 20.64
C LEU A 96 -9.40 -5.60 21.89
N VAL A 97 -8.36 -4.87 22.28
CA VAL A 97 -8.41 -3.93 23.41
C VAL A 97 -9.21 -2.67 23.06
N ALA A 98 -8.99 -2.09 21.88
CA ALA A 98 -9.67 -0.88 21.40
C ALA A 98 -11.19 -1.07 21.21
N THR A 99 -11.62 -2.27 20.84
CA THR A 99 -13.04 -2.63 20.68
C THR A 99 -13.70 -3.14 21.95
N GLY A 100 -12.93 -3.31 23.04
CA GLY A 100 -13.43 -3.82 24.31
C GLY A 100 -13.77 -5.32 24.30
N VAL A 101 -13.27 -6.08 23.32
CA VAL A 101 -13.46 -7.53 23.24
C VAL A 101 -12.62 -8.26 24.30
N ALA A 102 -11.43 -7.73 24.62
CA ALA A 102 -10.57 -8.24 25.67
C ALA A 102 -9.93 -7.06 26.43
N GLY A 103 -10.06 -7.08 27.76
CA GLY A 103 -9.55 -6.06 28.67
C GLY A 103 -8.45 -6.56 29.60
N THR A 104 -7.98 -7.80 29.47
CA THR A 104 -6.88 -8.36 30.27
C THR A 104 -5.97 -9.25 29.42
N SER A 105 -4.73 -9.49 29.89
CA SER A 105 -3.79 -10.41 29.22
C SER A 105 -4.36 -11.83 29.12
N ASP A 106 -5.10 -12.28 30.15
CA ASP A 106 -5.73 -13.60 30.17
C ASP A 106 -6.87 -13.71 29.15
N GLU A 107 -7.71 -12.68 29.01
CA GLU A 107 -8.76 -12.65 27.98
C GLU A 107 -8.18 -12.65 26.55
N LEU A 108 -7.09 -11.92 26.33
CA LEU A 108 -6.38 -11.94 25.04
C LEU A 108 -5.82 -13.33 24.75
N HIS A 109 -5.19 -13.97 25.73
CA HIS A 109 -4.67 -15.33 25.58
C HIS A 109 -5.80 -16.34 25.30
N GLU A 110 -6.94 -16.21 25.98
CA GLU A 110 -8.12 -17.05 25.76
C GLU A 110 -8.72 -16.85 24.36
N PHE A 111 -8.70 -15.63 23.83
CA PHE A 111 -9.07 -15.38 22.44
C PHE A 111 -8.12 -16.11 21.47
N ILE A 112 -6.81 -15.96 21.68
CA ILE A 112 -5.78 -16.56 20.82
C ILE A 112 -5.88 -18.08 20.79
N LYS A 113 -6.18 -18.73 21.92
CA LYS A 113 -6.41 -20.19 21.99
C LYS A 113 -7.50 -20.71 21.05
N ARG A 114 -8.44 -19.86 20.65
CA ARG A 114 -9.56 -20.20 19.75
C ARG A 114 -9.22 -19.98 18.28
N THR A 115 -8.03 -19.50 17.97
CA THR A 115 -7.58 -19.22 16.60
C THR A 115 -7.05 -20.47 15.90
N PHE A 116 -7.02 -20.44 14.57
CA PHE A 116 -6.41 -21.51 13.78
C PHE A 116 -4.91 -21.70 14.09
N TYR A 117 -4.22 -20.66 14.57
CA TYR A 117 -2.82 -20.77 14.98
C TYR A 117 -2.66 -21.67 16.20
N ALA A 118 -3.45 -21.42 17.25
CA ALA A 118 -3.47 -22.23 18.46
C ALA A 118 -3.92 -23.68 18.22
N HIS A 119 -4.75 -23.92 17.21
CA HIS A 119 -5.13 -25.27 16.80
C HIS A 119 -3.96 -26.05 16.16
N GLN A 120 -2.97 -25.36 15.58
CA GLN A 120 -1.87 -25.97 14.83
C GLN A 120 -0.54 -26.06 15.58
N GLN A 121 -0.33 -25.25 16.62
CA GLN A 121 0.97 -25.05 17.27
C GLN A 121 0.84 -25.09 18.78
N ASP A 122 1.95 -25.42 19.46
CA ASP A 122 2.00 -25.45 20.93
C ASP A 122 1.91 -24.05 21.53
N LEU A 123 1.03 -23.90 22.53
CA LEU A 123 0.66 -22.61 23.12
C LEU A 123 1.79 -21.91 23.91
N TRP A 124 2.89 -22.61 24.21
CA TRP A 124 3.91 -22.10 25.16
C TRP A 124 4.70 -20.90 24.59
N SER A 125 5.12 -20.97 23.32
CA SER A 125 5.82 -19.86 22.66
C SER A 125 4.92 -18.63 22.48
N MET A 126 3.60 -18.83 22.38
CA MET A 126 2.65 -17.74 22.14
C MET A 126 2.53 -16.78 23.31
N LYS A 127 2.57 -17.27 24.55
CA LYS A 127 2.39 -16.40 25.72
C LYS A 127 3.50 -15.34 25.78
N THR A 128 4.74 -15.74 25.49
CA THR A 128 5.88 -14.81 25.42
C THR A 128 5.72 -13.81 24.28
N THR A 129 5.36 -14.25 23.08
CA THR A 129 5.15 -13.33 21.95
C THR A 129 4.00 -12.35 22.20
N LEU A 130 2.90 -12.82 22.82
CA LEU A 130 1.77 -11.96 23.21
C LEU A 130 2.21 -10.87 24.18
N GLU A 131 2.98 -11.24 25.21
CA GLU A 131 3.46 -10.29 26.20
C GLU A 131 4.40 -9.26 25.57
N LEU A 132 5.34 -9.68 24.71
CA LEU A 132 6.22 -8.77 23.97
C LEU A 132 5.44 -7.78 23.09
N MET A 133 4.38 -8.24 22.41
CA MET A 133 3.55 -7.36 21.59
C MET A 133 2.71 -6.40 22.44
N LEU A 134 2.26 -6.81 23.62
CA LEU A 134 1.58 -5.92 24.54
C LEU A 134 2.53 -4.88 25.15
N GLU A 135 3.75 -5.27 25.52
CA GLU A 135 4.80 -4.35 25.95
C GLU A 135 5.10 -3.32 24.86
N PHE A 136 5.21 -3.75 23.60
CA PHE A 136 5.33 -2.84 22.47
C PHE A 136 4.16 -1.83 22.38
N LEU A 137 2.92 -2.29 22.51
CA LEU A 137 1.74 -1.41 22.44
C LEU A 137 1.66 -0.43 23.60
N VAL A 138 2.17 -0.81 24.78
CA VAL A 138 2.29 0.07 25.94
C VAL A 138 3.38 1.12 25.72
N ASP A 139 4.56 0.70 25.27
CA ASP A 139 5.69 1.58 24.92
C ASP A 139 5.33 2.57 23.81
N ALA A 140 4.57 2.11 22.81
CA ALA A 140 4.04 2.96 21.74
C ALA A 140 2.91 3.92 22.19
N GLY A 141 2.51 3.89 23.48
CA GLY A 141 1.47 4.75 24.03
C GLY A 141 0.07 4.46 23.49
N MET A 142 -0.18 3.24 23.00
CA MET A 142 -1.47 2.82 22.42
C MET A 142 -2.35 2.07 23.41
N ILE A 143 -1.73 1.43 24.40
CA ILE A 143 -2.41 0.73 25.50
C ILE A 143 -1.84 1.24 26.83
N MET A 144 -2.70 1.40 27.83
CA MET A 144 -2.33 1.61 29.23
C MET A 144 -2.67 0.38 30.05
N ARG A 145 -1.80 0.05 31.01
CA ARG A 145 -2.03 -1.01 32.00
C ARG A 145 -2.34 -0.38 33.35
N ALA A 146 -3.47 -0.75 33.95
CA ALA A 146 -3.84 -0.35 35.31
C ALA A 146 -4.61 -1.47 36.00
N ASP A 147 -4.18 -1.87 37.20
CA ASP A 147 -4.80 -2.94 38.00
C ASP A 147 -5.12 -4.21 37.19
N GLU A 148 -4.11 -4.72 36.46
CA GLU A 148 -4.20 -5.90 35.55
C GLU A 148 -5.12 -5.74 34.34
N LYS A 149 -5.78 -4.59 34.19
CA LYS A 149 -6.62 -4.25 33.03
C LYS A 149 -5.85 -3.48 31.98
N LEU A 150 -6.26 -3.68 30.74
CA LEU A 150 -5.76 -3.04 29.54
C LEU A 150 -6.80 -2.03 29.06
N TYR A 151 -6.36 -0.79 28.86
CA TYR A 151 -7.20 0.29 28.34
C TYR A 151 -6.56 0.87 27.09
N PRO A 152 -7.30 1.04 25.98
CA PRO A 152 -6.76 1.70 24.81
C PRO A 152 -6.62 3.21 25.10
N THR A 153 -5.55 3.84 24.61
CA THR A 153 -5.43 5.31 24.61
C THR A 153 -6.20 5.91 23.44
N GLU A 154 -6.35 7.24 23.39
CA GLU A 154 -6.94 7.92 22.24
C GLU A 154 -6.17 7.60 20.94
N ILE A 155 -4.83 7.56 21.01
CA ILE A 155 -3.98 7.15 19.90
C ILE A 155 -4.20 5.67 19.55
N GLY A 156 -4.30 4.77 20.53
CA GLY A 156 -4.56 3.36 20.27
C GLY A 156 -5.91 3.11 19.59
N ILE A 157 -6.97 3.79 20.03
CA ILE A 157 -8.29 3.75 19.39
C ILE A 157 -8.18 4.27 17.94
N LEU A 158 -7.52 5.42 17.75
CA LEU A 158 -7.36 6.03 16.44
C LEU A 158 -6.59 5.13 15.47
N THR A 159 -5.44 4.58 15.89
CA THR A 159 -4.64 3.64 15.10
C THR A 159 -5.47 2.43 14.68
N SER A 160 -6.23 1.83 15.61
CA SER A 160 -7.11 0.70 15.30
C SER A 160 -8.22 1.08 14.30
N GLN A 161 -8.83 2.26 14.43
CA GLN A 161 -9.90 2.71 13.53
C GLN A 161 -9.38 3.05 12.11
N LEU A 162 -8.14 3.52 12.02
CA LEU A 162 -7.47 3.81 10.76
C LEU A 162 -6.99 2.53 10.06
N TYR A 163 -7.06 1.38 10.76
CA TYR A 163 -6.53 0.09 10.31
C TYR A 163 -5.02 0.14 10.01
N LEU A 164 -4.34 1.09 10.64
CA LEU A 164 -2.92 1.34 10.45
C LEU A 164 -2.14 0.42 11.37
N ASP A 165 -1.01 -0.09 10.89
CA ASP A 165 -0.13 -0.89 11.72
C ASP A 165 0.39 -0.06 12.92
N PRO A 166 0.34 -0.59 14.16
CA PRO A 166 0.88 0.07 15.34
C PRO A 166 2.35 0.55 15.21
N LEU A 167 3.19 -0.16 14.47
CA LEU A 167 4.55 0.29 14.18
C LEU A 167 4.58 1.49 13.24
N SER A 168 3.72 1.54 12.23
CA SER A 168 3.56 2.71 11.36
C SER A 168 3.12 3.94 12.15
N ALA A 169 2.13 3.80 13.02
CA ALA A 169 1.68 4.88 13.90
C ALA A 169 2.80 5.34 14.86
N LYS A 170 3.56 4.40 15.45
CA LYS A 170 4.72 4.75 16.29
C LYS A 170 5.78 5.54 15.52
N ILE A 171 6.12 5.13 14.29
CA ILE A 171 7.06 5.85 13.41
C ILE A 171 6.54 7.25 13.12
N ILE A 172 5.27 7.39 12.71
CA ILE A 172 4.67 8.70 12.42
C ILE A 172 4.72 9.62 13.66
N ILE A 173 4.36 9.12 14.84
CA ILE A 173 4.37 9.93 16.06
C ILE A 173 5.79 10.36 16.42
N HIS A 174 6.77 9.46 16.30
CA HIS A 174 8.17 9.75 16.59
C HIS A 174 8.69 10.89 15.70
N GLU A 175 8.55 10.75 14.39
CA GLU A 175 9.10 11.72 13.42
C GLU A 175 8.34 13.06 13.43
N LEU A 176 7.09 13.10 13.90
CA LEU A 176 6.32 14.34 14.09
C LEU A 176 6.60 15.05 15.42
N GLY A 177 7.21 14.36 16.39
CA GLY A 177 7.52 14.89 17.71
C GLY A 177 8.86 15.63 17.80
N GLU A 178 9.69 15.56 16.75
CA GLU A 178 10.95 16.28 16.70
C GLU A 178 10.71 17.74 16.25
N ASP A 179 10.66 18.66 17.22
CA ASP A 179 10.29 20.09 17.10
C ASP A 179 11.07 20.90 16.02
N GLU A 180 12.15 20.36 15.46
CA GLU A 180 13.04 21.08 14.53
C GLU A 180 12.77 20.84 13.03
N MET A 181 11.92 19.87 12.65
CA MET A 181 11.65 19.55 11.25
C MET A 181 10.25 20.00 10.81
N ASN A 182 10.16 21.16 10.15
CA ASN A 182 9.03 21.43 9.25
C ASN A 182 9.13 20.46 8.06
N LEU A 183 8.37 19.37 8.09
CA LEU A 183 8.45 18.35 7.05
C LEU A 183 7.90 18.91 5.73
N THR A 184 8.73 18.91 4.69
CA THR A 184 8.29 19.26 3.33
C THR A 184 7.41 18.16 2.75
N ASP A 185 6.77 18.43 1.61
CA ASP A 185 6.02 17.39 0.88
C ASP A 185 6.86 16.12 0.67
N LEU A 186 8.15 16.27 0.33
CA LEU A 186 9.06 15.16 0.13
C LEU A 186 9.39 14.44 1.45
N GLY A 187 9.59 15.19 2.53
CA GLY A 187 9.80 14.62 3.87
C GLY A 187 8.62 13.78 4.34
N LEU A 188 7.39 14.26 4.15
CA LEU A 188 6.17 13.52 4.48
C LEU A 188 5.97 12.29 3.59
N LEU A 189 6.26 12.40 2.30
CA LEU A 189 6.24 11.24 1.40
C LEU A 189 7.28 10.18 1.81
N HIS A 190 8.46 10.62 2.25
CA HIS A 190 9.48 9.72 2.76
C HIS A 190 9.06 9.07 4.08
N LEU A 191 8.46 9.83 5.00
CA LEU A 191 7.84 9.31 6.23
C LEU A 191 6.84 8.19 5.93
N ILE A 192 5.92 8.42 4.99
CA ILE A 192 4.95 7.42 4.54
C ILE A 192 5.67 6.16 4.03
N CYS A 193 6.71 6.33 3.23
CA CYS A 193 7.48 5.22 2.67
C CYS A 193 8.32 4.46 3.71
N LYS A 194 8.64 5.08 4.85
CA LYS A 194 9.33 4.46 5.99
C LYS A 194 8.43 3.53 6.80
N THR A 195 7.11 3.65 6.66
CA THR A 195 6.15 2.81 7.39
C THR A 195 6.04 1.39 6.82
N PRO A 196 5.86 0.35 7.66
CA PRO A 196 5.69 -1.03 7.19
C PRO A 196 4.42 -1.26 6.36
N ASP A 197 3.43 -0.35 6.44
CA ASP A 197 2.22 -0.39 5.62
C ASP A 197 2.50 -0.05 4.14
N MET A 198 3.60 0.65 3.85
CA MET A 198 3.94 1.05 2.49
C MET A 198 4.84 0.01 1.82
N GLN A 199 4.33 -0.64 0.77
CA GLN A 199 5.17 -1.50 -0.07
C GLN A 199 6.08 -0.66 -0.97
N THR A 200 7.38 -0.65 -0.67
CA THR A 200 8.39 0.10 -1.43
C THR A 200 8.79 -0.59 -2.74
N LEU A 201 9.34 0.22 -3.66
CA LEU A 201 9.93 -0.25 -4.90
C LEU A 201 11.30 -0.89 -4.64
N TYR A 202 11.52 -2.08 -5.19
CA TYR A 202 12.83 -2.73 -5.14
C TYR A 202 13.92 -1.92 -5.87
N MET A 203 15.11 -1.88 -5.29
CA MET A 203 16.30 -1.34 -5.94
C MET A 203 16.77 -2.24 -7.09
N ARG A 204 17.15 -1.61 -8.20
CA ARG A 204 17.83 -2.26 -9.32
C ARG A 204 19.21 -1.61 -9.49
N ARG A 205 20.15 -2.33 -10.11
CA ARG A 205 21.49 -1.81 -10.40
C ARG A 205 21.47 -0.46 -11.14
N SER A 206 20.49 -0.23 -12.00
CA SER A 206 20.35 1.04 -12.74
C SER A 206 19.90 2.22 -11.88
N ASP A 207 19.41 1.96 -10.67
CA ASP A 207 18.66 2.94 -9.89
C ASP A 207 19.55 3.64 -8.85
N TYR A 208 20.59 2.95 -8.35
CA TYR A 208 21.50 3.44 -7.31
C TYR A 208 21.98 4.87 -7.55
N ARG A 209 22.65 5.11 -8.69
CA ARG A 209 23.17 6.44 -9.01
C ARG A 209 22.08 7.53 -8.99
N LEU A 210 20.91 7.23 -9.56
CA LEU A 210 19.81 8.19 -9.64
C LEU A 210 19.20 8.48 -8.27
N VAL A 211 19.13 7.49 -7.38
CA VAL A 211 18.60 7.62 -6.02
C VAL A 211 19.61 8.34 -5.13
N GLU A 212 20.89 7.97 -5.18
CA GLU A 212 21.96 8.64 -4.43
C GLU A 212 22.11 10.11 -4.82
N ASP A 213 22.06 10.43 -6.12
CA ASP A 213 22.10 11.81 -6.59
C ASP A 213 20.85 12.60 -6.15
N PHE A 214 19.71 11.93 -5.96
CA PHE A 214 18.49 12.55 -5.42
C PHE A 214 18.63 12.80 -3.91
N ILE A 215 19.16 11.84 -3.15
CA ILE A 215 19.42 11.98 -1.72
C ILE A 215 20.34 13.18 -1.46
N LYS A 216 21.45 13.30 -2.19
CA LYS A 216 22.39 14.43 -2.05
C LYS A 216 21.75 15.79 -2.28
N LYS A 217 20.77 15.88 -3.18
CA LYS A 217 20.07 17.14 -3.50
C LYS A 217 19.01 17.51 -2.47
N HIS A 218 18.40 16.50 -1.84
CA HIS A 218 17.27 16.66 -0.94
C HIS A 218 17.60 16.23 0.50
N GLN A 219 18.88 16.24 0.88
CA GLN A 219 19.35 15.74 2.17
C GLN A 219 18.69 16.45 3.35
N ASN A 220 18.35 17.74 3.20
CA ASN A 220 17.71 18.54 4.25
C ASN A 220 16.18 18.32 4.33
N GLU A 221 15.60 17.63 3.36
CA GLU A 221 14.16 17.34 3.30
C GLU A 221 13.86 15.88 3.69
N LEU A 222 14.82 14.97 3.48
CA LEU A 222 14.66 13.55 3.74
C LEU A 222 14.98 13.23 5.21
N LEU A 223 14.13 12.39 5.82
CA LEU A 223 14.41 11.76 7.11
C LEU A 223 15.76 11.02 7.12
N PRO A 224 16.41 10.94 8.29
CA PRO A 224 17.69 10.25 8.43
C PRO A 224 17.61 8.76 8.02
N PRO A 225 18.73 8.19 7.54
CA PRO A 225 18.77 6.81 7.09
C PRO A 225 18.52 5.82 8.23
N THR A 226 17.89 4.71 7.90
CA THR A 226 17.81 3.52 8.76
C THR A 226 19.14 2.76 8.77
N ASP A 227 19.32 1.85 9.73
CA ASP A 227 20.51 0.99 9.81
C ASP A 227 20.71 0.13 8.55
N ASP A 228 19.61 -0.26 7.88
CA ASP A 228 19.64 -0.94 6.58
C ASP A 228 19.64 0.08 5.43
N HIS A 229 20.78 0.20 4.75
CA HIS A 229 20.97 1.12 3.63
C HIS A 229 20.13 0.75 2.39
N GLU A 230 19.94 -0.54 2.10
CA GLU A 230 19.14 -0.96 0.93
C GLU A 230 17.66 -0.65 1.15
N TRP A 231 17.20 -0.80 2.39
CA TRP A 231 15.85 -0.42 2.78
C TRP A 231 15.65 1.09 2.60
N TYR A 232 16.55 1.91 3.15
CA TYR A 232 16.51 3.37 2.99
C TYR A 232 16.47 3.81 1.52
N LEU A 233 17.30 3.21 0.65
CA LEU A 233 17.28 3.53 -0.79
C LEU A 233 15.93 3.19 -1.43
N SER A 234 15.29 2.10 -1.01
CA SER A 234 13.96 1.68 -1.50
C SER A 234 12.86 2.64 -1.02
N GLU A 235 12.93 3.11 0.22
CA GLU A 235 12.06 4.16 0.77
C GLU A 235 12.16 5.44 -0.06
N VAL A 236 13.38 5.96 -0.22
CA VAL A 236 13.63 7.21 -0.97
C VAL A 236 13.24 7.09 -2.43
N LYS A 237 13.53 5.94 -3.07
CA LYS A 237 13.10 5.68 -4.46
C LYS A 237 11.59 5.75 -4.61
N THR A 238 10.85 5.21 -3.63
CA THR A 238 9.38 5.20 -3.63
C THR A 238 8.84 6.60 -3.36
N ALA A 239 9.41 7.31 -2.38
CA ALA A 239 9.06 8.69 -2.07
C ALA A 239 9.29 9.62 -3.27
N ARG A 240 10.39 9.45 -4.00
CA ARG A 240 10.68 10.19 -5.22
C ARG A 240 9.65 9.93 -6.32
N LEU A 241 9.19 8.69 -6.49
CA LEU A 241 8.12 8.39 -7.45
C LEU A 241 6.85 9.16 -7.09
N LEU A 242 6.43 9.10 -5.82
CA LEU A 242 5.25 9.83 -5.34
C LEU A 242 5.44 11.34 -5.46
N TYR A 243 6.65 11.84 -5.25
CA TYR A 243 6.99 13.24 -5.41
C TYR A 243 6.87 13.69 -6.87
N GLU A 244 7.32 12.88 -7.83
CA GLU A 244 7.13 13.12 -9.26
C GLU A 244 5.64 13.01 -9.65
N TRP A 245 4.89 12.11 -9.01
CA TRP A 245 3.44 11.97 -9.20
C TRP A 245 2.66 13.23 -8.77
N ILE A 246 2.89 13.74 -7.56
CA ILE A 246 2.23 14.98 -7.08
C ILE A 246 2.73 16.24 -7.79
N ASN A 247 3.85 16.16 -8.50
CA ASN A 247 4.37 17.23 -9.35
C ASN A 247 4.01 17.05 -10.83
N GLU A 248 2.98 16.26 -11.12
CA GLU A 248 2.39 16.12 -12.44
C GLU A 248 3.36 15.62 -13.53
N VAL A 249 4.39 14.86 -13.17
CA VAL A 249 5.20 14.13 -14.16
C VAL A 249 4.32 13.10 -14.86
N PRO A 250 4.26 13.05 -16.21
CA PRO A 250 3.36 12.16 -16.95
C PRO A 250 3.51 10.68 -16.56
N GLU A 251 2.40 9.94 -16.47
CA GLU A 251 2.39 8.53 -16.05
C GLU A 251 3.33 7.65 -16.89
N ASN A 252 3.35 7.86 -18.22
CA ASN A 252 4.24 7.14 -19.12
C ASN A 252 5.72 7.39 -18.82
N GLU A 253 6.08 8.61 -18.41
CA GLU A 253 7.45 8.95 -18.01
C GLU A 253 7.82 8.28 -16.70
N ILE A 254 6.92 8.31 -15.70
CA ILE A 254 7.10 7.60 -14.42
C ILE A 254 7.26 6.09 -14.68
N CYS A 255 6.35 5.48 -15.43
CA CYS A 255 6.40 4.05 -15.80
C CYS A 255 7.73 3.68 -16.46
N THR A 256 8.20 4.51 -17.40
CA THR A 256 9.47 4.28 -18.10
C THR A 256 10.66 4.41 -17.14
N LYS A 257 10.69 5.46 -16.33
CA LYS A 257 11.79 5.80 -15.42
C LYS A 257 11.98 4.74 -14.33
N TYR A 258 10.88 4.33 -13.69
CA TYR A 258 10.91 3.35 -12.59
C TYR A 258 10.73 1.91 -13.06
N LYS A 259 10.47 1.71 -14.36
CA LYS A 259 10.26 0.40 -15.01
C LYS A 259 9.13 -0.39 -14.32
N ILE A 260 7.99 0.28 -14.15
CA ILE A 260 6.77 -0.23 -13.52
C ILE A 260 5.57 -0.09 -14.48
N GLY A 261 4.44 -0.70 -14.14
CA GLY A 261 3.19 -0.51 -14.87
C GLY A 261 2.31 0.61 -14.29
N GLU A 262 1.31 1.06 -15.04
CA GLU A 262 0.34 2.07 -14.58
C GLU A 262 -0.41 1.63 -13.30
N GLY A 263 -0.70 0.34 -13.19
CA GLY A 263 -1.34 -0.24 -12.00
C GLY A 263 -0.46 -0.13 -10.74
N ASP A 264 0.86 -0.08 -10.88
CA ASP A 264 1.76 0.10 -9.75
C ASP A 264 1.68 1.54 -9.22
N ILE A 265 1.61 2.54 -10.11
CA ILE A 265 1.43 3.95 -9.70
C ILE A 265 0.15 4.08 -8.88
N ARG A 266 -0.98 3.56 -9.37
CA ARG A 266 -2.27 3.62 -8.67
C ARG A 266 -2.22 2.94 -7.31
N ARG A 267 -1.69 1.71 -7.25
CA ARG A 267 -1.56 0.98 -5.98
C ARG A 267 -0.70 1.74 -4.97
N LEU A 268 0.42 2.31 -5.41
CA LEU A 268 1.31 3.08 -4.55
C LEU A 268 0.65 4.38 -4.09
N SER A 269 -0.02 5.11 -4.98
CA SER A 269 -0.71 6.36 -4.63
C SER A 269 -1.90 6.12 -3.70
N GLU A 270 -2.72 5.09 -3.92
CA GLU A 270 -3.85 4.73 -3.05
C GLU A 270 -3.36 4.34 -1.64
N THR A 271 -2.28 3.55 -1.56
CA THR A 271 -1.67 3.18 -0.27
C THR A 271 -1.11 4.42 0.43
N ALA A 272 -0.38 5.27 -0.30
CA ALA A 272 0.19 6.49 0.25
C ALA A 272 -0.87 7.51 0.66
N GLU A 273 -1.98 7.63 -0.08
CA GLU A 273 -3.13 8.48 0.27
C GLU A 273 -3.72 8.05 1.61
N TRP A 274 -3.98 6.74 1.78
CA TRP A 274 -4.51 6.21 3.04
C TRP A 274 -3.57 6.49 4.23
N ILE A 275 -2.26 6.24 4.06
CA ILE A 275 -1.27 6.50 5.12
C ILE A 275 -1.12 8.00 5.37
N ALA A 276 -1.16 8.86 4.34
CA ALA A 276 -1.14 10.32 4.51
C ALA A 276 -2.36 10.82 5.29
N HIS A 277 -3.55 10.31 4.96
CA HIS A 277 -4.77 10.61 5.70
C HIS A 277 -4.65 10.16 7.18
N ALA A 278 -4.16 8.94 7.41
CA ALA A 278 -3.92 8.42 8.75
C ALA A 278 -2.90 9.28 9.52
N GLY A 279 -1.80 9.66 8.88
CA GLY A 279 -0.78 10.56 9.41
C GLY A 279 -1.33 11.92 9.81
N GLY A 280 -2.18 12.53 8.99
CA GLY A 280 -2.84 13.80 9.32
C GLY A 280 -3.79 13.70 10.52
N ARG A 281 -4.47 12.56 10.68
CA ARG A 281 -5.32 12.30 11.85
C ARG A 281 -4.50 12.13 13.12
N ILE A 282 -3.38 11.39 13.05
CA ILE A 282 -2.44 11.20 14.15
C ILE A 282 -1.80 12.55 14.52
N ALA A 283 -1.29 13.30 13.55
CA ALA A 283 -0.71 14.63 13.74
C ALA A 283 -1.67 15.58 14.48
N ARG A 284 -2.96 15.54 14.14
CA ARG A 284 -3.99 16.32 14.86
C ARG A 284 -4.18 15.85 16.30
N ALA A 285 -4.20 14.55 16.54
CA ALA A 285 -4.35 13.98 17.89
C ALA A 285 -3.14 14.29 18.78
N THR A 286 -1.93 14.30 18.21
CA THR A 286 -0.68 14.67 18.90
C THR A 286 -0.42 16.18 18.92
N ARG A 287 -1.29 16.99 18.32
CA ARG A 287 -1.16 18.46 18.20
C ARG A 287 0.11 18.92 17.47
N SER A 288 0.60 18.11 16.54
CA SER A 288 1.69 18.48 15.64
C SER A 288 1.26 19.62 14.70
N GLN A 289 2.21 20.52 14.40
CA GLN A 289 2.02 21.62 13.45
C GLN A 289 1.80 21.15 12.00
N ASP A 290 2.22 19.93 11.66
CA ASP A 290 2.15 19.39 10.30
C ASP A 290 0.77 18.83 9.91
N ALA A 291 -0.19 18.83 10.84
CA ALA A 291 -1.54 18.30 10.61
C ALA A 291 -2.25 18.95 9.40
N GLY A 292 -1.97 20.24 9.13
CA GLY A 292 -2.50 20.94 7.96
C GLY A 292 -1.85 20.47 6.65
N THR A 293 -0.54 20.24 6.67
CA THR A 293 0.24 19.79 5.51
C THR A 293 -0.20 18.41 5.02
N PHE A 294 -0.51 17.49 5.94
CA PHE A 294 -1.02 16.16 5.59
C PHE A 294 -2.35 16.20 4.82
N HIS A 295 -3.27 17.09 5.20
CA HIS A 295 -4.58 17.14 4.56
C HIS A 295 -4.44 17.50 3.08
N GLU A 296 -3.65 18.52 2.78
CA GLU A 296 -3.39 18.91 1.40
C GLU A 296 -2.58 17.87 0.64
N LEU A 297 -1.55 17.28 1.27
CA LEU A 297 -0.73 16.24 0.67
C LEU A 297 -1.58 15.02 0.28
N THR A 298 -2.54 14.62 1.13
CA THR A 298 -3.47 13.51 0.85
C THR A 298 -4.20 13.73 -0.47
N GLU A 299 -4.77 14.92 -0.66
CA GLU A 299 -5.50 15.30 -1.88
C GLU A 299 -4.58 15.31 -3.12
N ARG A 300 -3.35 15.81 -2.95
CA ARG A 300 -2.36 15.84 -4.02
C ARG A 300 -1.88 14.45 -4.42
N ILE A 301 -1.73 13.53 -3.46
CA ILE A 301 -1.43 12.11 -3.72
C ILE A 301 -2.59 11.44 -4.43
N ALA A 302 -3.83 11.62 -3.96
CA ALA A 302 -5.03 11.01 -4.54
C ALA A 302 -5.18 11.35 -6.03
N HIS A 303 -4.84 12.60 -6.40
CA HIS A 303 -5.06 13.11 -7.75
C HIS A 303 -3.82 13.24 -8.62
N GLY A 304 -2.61 13.12 -8.05
CA GLY A 304 -1.34 13.31 -8.78
C GLY A 304 -1.18 14.72 -9.32
N ALA A 305 -1.47 15.71 -8.47
CA ALA A 305 -1.59 17.09 -8.90
C ALA A 305 -0.88 18.06 -7.95
N GLN A 306 -0.40 19.17 -8.51
CA GLN A 306 0.16 20.24 -7.70
C GLN A 306 -0.95 20.99 -6.93
N ARG A 307 -0.55 21.66 -5.85
CA ARG A 307 -1.42 22.42 -4.94
C ARG A 307 -2.39 23.36 -5.67
N GLU A 308 -1.91 24.04 -6.71
CA GLU A 308 -2.69 25.01 -7.49
C GLU A 308 -3.83 24.40 -8.31
N LEU A 309 -3.82 23.09 -8.54
CA LEU A 309 -4.89 22.40 -9.26
C LEU A 309 -6.01 21.89 -8.35
N LEU A 310 -5.80 21.87 -7.03
CA LEU A 310 -6.79 21.36 -6.07
C LEU A 310 -8.18 22.00 -6.22
N PRO A 311 -8.32 23.33 -6.43
CA PRO A 311 -9.64 23.94 -6.63
C PRO A 311 -10.41 23.42 -7.85
N LEU A 312 -9.73 22.82 -8.83
CA LEU A 312 -10.34 22.35 -10.09
C LEU A 312 -10.54 20.83 -10.10
N ILE A 313 -9.72 20.09 -9.35
CA ILE A 313 -9.65 18.63 -9.45
C ILE A 313 -10.83 17.91 -8.78
N HIS A 314 -11.58 18.62 -7.92
CA HIS A 314 -12.84 18.12 -7.33
C HIS A 314 -14.00 18.02 -8.32
N LEU A 315 -13.86 18.59 -9.52
CA LEU A 315 -14.85 18.43 -10.59
C LEU A 315 -14.86 16.97 -11.06
N ARG A 316 -16.05 16.36 -11.11
CA ARG A 316 -16.18 14.97 -11.55
C ARG A 316 -15.72 14.86 -13.01
N ASN A 317 -14.92 13.84 -13.30
CA ASN A 317 -14.27 13.62 -14.61
C ASN A 317 -13.16 14.60 -15.00
N ILE A 318 -12.71 15.45 -14.07
CA ILE A 318 -11.48 16.24 -14.21
C ILE A 318 -10.35 15.53 -13.45
N GLY A 319 -9.46 14.86 -14.19
CA GLY A 319 -8.18 14.40 -13.64
C GLY A 319 -7.07 15.42 -13.86
N ARG A 320 -5.88 15.17 -13.30
CA ARG A 320 -4.67 16.02 -13.37
C ARG A 320 -4.41 16.66 -14.74
N VAL A 321 -4.50 15.89 -15.84
CA VAL A 321 -4.24 16.40 -17.20
C VAL A 321 -5.23 17.48 -17.62
N ARG A 322 -6.53 17.28 -17.32
CA ARG A 322 -7.56 18.27 -17.69
C ARG A 322 -7.53 19.47 -16.75
N ALA A 323 -7.29 19.25 -15.46
CA ALA A 323 -7.11 20.33 -14.49
C ALA A 323 -5.96 21.26 -14.92
N ARG A 324 -4.81 20.69 -15.31
CA ARG A 324 -3.66 21.45 -15.82
C ARG A 324 -3.98 22.24 -17.09
N LYS A 325 -4.74 21.66 -18.02
CA LYS A 325 -5.18 22.36 -19.24
C LYS A 325 -6.10 23.54 -18.94
N LEU A 326 -7.02 23.38 -17.99
CA LEU A 326 -7.90 24.47 -17.53
C LEU A 326 -7.09 25.58 -16.86
N TYR A 327 -6.18 25.20 -15.96
CA TYR A 327 -5.31 26.14 -15.26
C TYR A 327 -4.46 26.96 -16.24
N ASN A 328 -3.80 26.31 -17.19
CA ASN A 328 -2.99 26.99 -18.20
C ASN A 328 -3.82 27.87 -19.15
N ALA A 329 -5.14 27.65 -19.24
CA ALA A 329 -6.07 28.47 -20.01
C ALA A 329 -6.67 29.64 -19.18
N GLY A 330 -6.21 29.85 -17.94
CA GLY A 330 -6.63 30.94 -17.07
C GLY A 330 -7.81 30.63 -16.15
N TYR A 331 -8.25 29.36 -16.08
CA TYR A 331 -9.29 28.92 -15.16
C TYR A 331 -8.64 28.32 -13.92
N HIS A 332 -8.54 29.08 -12.83
CA HIS A 332 -7.81 28.66 -11.63
C HIS A 332 -8.74 28.19 -10.51
N ILE A 333 -9.98 28.68 -10.50
CA ILE A 333 -11.01 28.30 -9.52
C ILE A 333 -12.31 27.89 -10.21
N LEU A 334 -13.20 27.20 -9.48
CA LEU A 334 -14.51 26.76 -9.97
C LEU A 334 -15.34 27.91 -10.56
N GLU A 335 -15.21 29.11 -9.99
CA GLU A 335 -15.95 30.29 -10.45
C GLU A 335 -15.51 30.75 -11.85
N ASP A 336 -14.23 30.58 -12.20
CA ASP A 336 -13.74 30.89 -13.54
C ASP A 336 -14.39 29.95 -14.56
N VAL A 337 -14.46 28.66 -14.22
CA VAL A 337 -15.11 27.63 -15.04
C VAL A 337 -16.61 27.91 -15.18
N ARG A 338 -17.27 28.36 -14.11
CA ARG A 338 -18.71 28.70 -14.11
C ARG A 338 -19.04 29.87 -15.05
N LYS A 339 -18.14 30.86 -15.14
CA LYS A 339 -18.29 32.05 -16.01
C LYS A 339 -17.86 31.80 -17.46
N ALA A 340 -17.12 30.73 -17.72
CA ALA A 340 -16.60 30.40 -19.04
C ALA A 340 -17.72 30.10 -20.04
N LYS A 341 -17.47 30.40 -21.33
CA LYS A 341 -18.38 29.97 -22.38
C LYS A 341 -18.23 28.46 -22.61
N PRO A 342 -19.32 27.68 -22.73
CA PRO A 342 -19.25 26.24 -22.96
C PRO A 342 -18.39 25.87 -24.18
N GLU A 343 -18.39 26.69 -25.22
CA GLU A 343 -17.60 26.47 -26.44
C GLU A 343 -16.09 26.58 -26.18
N GLU A 344 -15.67 27.46 -25.26
CA GLU A 344 -14.27 27.63 -24.88
C GLU A 344 -13.78 26.44 -24.05
N LEU A 345 -14.58 26.02 -23.06
CA LEU A 345 -14.28 24.83 -22.26
C LEU A 345 -14.23 23.56 -23.13
N ALA A 346 -15.17 23.38 -24.05
CA ALA A 346 -15.23 22.22 -24.93
C ALA A 346 -13.97 22.06 -25.79
N ARG A 347 -13.31 23.15 -26.18
CA ARG A 347 -12.02 23.11 -26.90
C ARG A 347 -10.87 22.62 -26.03
N ILE A 348 -10.93 22.83 -24.72
CA ILE A 348 -9.85 22.51 -23.77
C ILE A 348 -9.97 21.07 -23.27
N ILE A 349 -11.16 20.69 -22.80
CA ILE A 349 -11.39 19.42 -22.08
C ILE A 349 -12.29 18.42 -22.81
N GLY A 350 -12.87 18.84 -23.94
CA GLY A 350 -13.76 18.03 -24.79
C GLY A 350 -15.25 18.25 -24.47
N PRO A 351 -16.14 18.13 -25.48
CA PRO A 351 -17.54 18.54 -25.38
C PRO A 351 -18.33 17.77 -24.32
N LYS A 352 -18.19 16.45 -24.28
CA LYS A 352 -18.90 15.58 -23.31
C LYS A 352 -18.51 15.89 -21.85
N VAL A 353 -17.24 16.24 -21.62
CA VAL A 353 -16.74 16.58 -20.29
C VAL A 353 -17.26 17.94 -19.87
N THR A 354 -17.24 18.92 -20.78
CA THR A 354 -17.83 20.24 -20.53
C THR A 354 -19.30 20.15 -20.18
N GLU A 355 -20.09 19.36 -20.92
CA GLU A 355 -21.52 19.17 -20.62
C GLU A 355 -21.75 18.64 -19.20
N ASN A 356 -20.99 17.63 -18.80
CA ASN A 356 -21.07 17.05 -17.44
C ASN A 356 -20.69 18.07 -16.36
N ILE A 357 -19.65 18.87 -16.58
CA ILE A 357 -19.19 19.88 -15.61
C ILE A 357 -20.19 21.02 -15.50
N MET A 358 -20.71 21.52 -16.62
CA MET A 358 -21.70 22.59 -16.62
C MET A 358 -23.00 22.15 -15.94
N LYS A 359 -23.36 20.86 -16.05
CA LYS A 359 -24.45 20.28 -15.27
C LYS A 359 -24.13 20.27 -13.76
N GLN A 360 -22.94 19.78 -13.38
CA GLN A 360 -22.51 19.73 -11.99
C GLN A 360 -22.51 21.13 -11.34
N LEU A 361 -21.97 22.15 -12.03
CA LEU A 361 -21.87 23.52 -11.52
C LEU A 361 -23.22 24.26 -11.41
N ARG A 362 -24.30 23.71 -11.98
CA ARG A 362 -25.68 24.21 -11.82
C ARG A 362 -26.41 23.56 -10.64
N GLU A 363 -25.99 22.36 -10.26
CA GLU A 363 -26.55 21.59 -9.15
C GLU A 363 -25.89 21.93 -7.80
N THR A 364 -24.78 22.68 -7.81
CA THR A 364 -24.00 23.13 -6.64
C THR A 364 -23.98 24.65 -6.56
#